data_AF-A0A929I0S1-F1
#
_entry.id   AF-A0A929I0S1-F1
#
_cell.length_a   1.000
_cell.length_b   1.000
_cell.length_c   1.000
_cell.angle_alpha   90.00
_cell.angle_beta   90.00
_cell.angle_gamma   90.00
#
_symmetry.space_group_name_H-M   'P 1'
#
loop_
_entity.id
_entity.type
_entity.pdbx_description
1 polymer ?
#
loop_
_entity_poly.entity_id
_entity_poly.type
_entity_poly.pdbx_seq_one_letter_code
_entity_poly.pdbx_strand_id
1 'polypeptide(L)' 'MKISKAPKGLPAMIALAVLIILATGFMMWGCGKKGPPEPPTGSRPPKVRDLGYGISKNTIKVSWTIPQPDEKAQ' A
#
# COMPACT_ATOMS: atom_id res chain seq x y z
N MET A 1 15.62 11.57 64.28
CA MET A 1 15.56 10.78 63.04
C MET A 1 14.55 11.45 62.09
N LYS A 2 15.02 12.28 61.15
CA LYS A 2 14.12 12.97 60.18
C LYS A 2 13.93 12.05 58.98
N ILE A 3 12.75 11.47 58.84
CA ILE A 3 12.37 10.71 57.64
C ILE A 3 12.10 11.73 56.55
N SER A 4 13.01 11.88 55.59
CA SER A 4 12.79 12.73 54.43
C SER A 4 11.63 12.17 53.62
N LYS A 5 10.51 12.91 53.56
CA LYS A 5 9.40 12.60 52.67
C LYS A 5 9.91 12.58 51.24
N ALA A 6 9.72 11.46 50.55
CA ALA A 6 10.03 11.34 49.13
C ALA A 6 9.32 12.47 48.34
N PRO A 7 9.97 13.08 47.35
CA PRO A 7 9.37 14.13 46.55
C PRO A 7 8.14 13.56 45.82
N LYS A 8 6.98 14.18 46.04
CA LYS A 8 5.67 13.76 45.49
C LYS A 8 5.63 13.71 43.95
N GLY A 9 6.68 14.15 43.27
CA GLY A 9 6.83 14.13 41.81
C GLY A 9 7.60 12.92 41.26
N LEU A 10 8.31 12.14 42.08
CA LEU A 10 9.09 10.98 41.59
C LEU A 10 8.21 9.94 40.85
N PRO A 11 7.05 9.49 41.35
CA PRO A 11 6.21 8.53 40.62
C PRO A 11 5.58 9.14 39.36
N ALA A 12 5.29 10.45 39.36
CA ALA A 12 4.75 11.14 38.19
C ALA A 12 5.79 11.27 37.07
N MET A 13 7.05 11.57 37.42
CA MET A 13 8.16 11.62 36.47
C MET A 13 8.46 10.25 35.87
N ILE A 14 8.40 9.19 36.67
CA ILE A 14 8.55 7.81 36.19
C ILE A 14 7.40 7.44 35.25
N ALA A 15 6.15 7.76 35.61
CA ALA A 15 5.00 7.50 34.75
C ALA A 15 5.08 8.23 33.39
N LEU A 16 5.54 9.49 33.40
CA LEU A 16 5.75 10.26 32.18
C LEU A 16 6.85 9.65 31.30
N ALA A 17 7.98 9.24 31.89
CA ALA A 17 9.06 8.58 31.17
C ALA A 17 8.60 7.26 30.53
N VAL A 18 7.83 6.45 31.27
CA VAL A 18 7.25 5.19 30.76
C VAL A 18 6.30 5.45 29.59
N LEU A 19 5.44 6.47 29.67
CA LEU A 19 4.55 6.85 28.58
C LEU A 19 5.31 7.28 27.32
N ILE A 20 6.39 8.05 27.47
CA ILE A 20 7.23 8.48 26.35
C ILE A 20 7.93 7.28 25.70
N ILE A 21 8.46 6.34 26.49
CA ILE A 21 9.12 5.13 25.99
C ILE A 21 8.11 4.23 25.24
N LEU A 22 6.91 4.05 25.79
CA LEU A 22 5.87 3.29 25.10
C LEU A 22 5.45 3.97 23.80
N ALA A 23 5.17 5.28 23.82
CA ALA A 23 4.75 6.01 22.62
C ALA A 23 5.79 5.95 21.50
N THR A 24 7.08 6.11 21.83
CA THR A 24 8.18 6.02 20.86
C THR A 24 8.39 4.58 20.36
N GLY A 25 8.27 3.58 21.24
CA GLY A 25 8.31 2.16 20.85
C GLY A 25 7.18 1.78 19.88
N PHE A 26 5.94 2.21 20.15
CA PHE A 26 4.79 1.96 19.28
C PHE A 26 4.91 2.67 17.92
N MET A 27 5.46 3.88 17.87
CA MET A 27 5.70 4.58 16.61
C MET A 27 6.72 3.86 15.72
N MET A 28 7.74 3.24 16.30
CA MET A 28 8.74 2.47 15.53
C MET A 28 8.24 1.10 15.09
N TRP A 29 7.25 0.52 15.79
CA TRP A 29 6.72 -0.82 15.50
C TRP A 29 5.45 -0.84 14.65
N GLY A 30 5.00 0.32 14.17
CA GLY A 30 3.82 0.40 13.30
C GLY A 30 4.02 -0.38 12.00
N CYS A 31 2.97 -1.08 11.56
CA CYS A 31 2.90 -1.60 10.20
C CYS A 31 2.98 -0.41 9.25
N GLY A 32 4.13 -0.20 8.61
CA GLY A 32 4.36 0.92 7.71
C GLY A 32 3.29 1.07 6.63
N LYS A 33 3.36 2.14 5.85
CA LYS A 33 2.40 2.38 4.77
C LYS A 33 2.41 1.19 3.81
N LYS A 34 1.25 0.57 3.57
CA LYS A 34 1.10 -0.53 2.60
C LYS A 34 1.75 -0.10 1.29
N GLY A 35 2.77 -0.84 0.86
CA GLY A 35 3.43 -0.60 -0.40
C GLY A 35 2.46 -0.74 -1.57
N PRO A 36 2.81 -0.22 -2.75
CA PRO A 36 2.07 -0.55 -3.98
C PRO A 36 1.90 -2.06 -4.10
N PRO A 37 0.79 -2.55 -4.68
CA PRO A 37 0.65 -3.96 -4.97
C PRO A 37 1.81 -4.45 -5.84
N GLU A 38 2.17 -5.72 -5.68
CA GLU A 38 3.15 -6.35 -6.55
C GLU A 38 2.65 -6.30 -8.01
N PRO A 39 3.50 -5.93 -8.98
CA PRO A 39 3.12 -5.98 -10.38
C PRO A 39 2.66 -7.39 -10.77
N PRO A 40 1.63 -7.51 -11.62
CA PRO A 40 1.20 -8.82 -12.10
C PRO A 40 2.36 -9.52 -12.81
N THR A 41 2.60 -10.77 -12.41
CA THR A 41 3.60 -11.64 -13.01
C THR A 41 3.00 -12.34 -14.23
N GLY A 42 3.69 -12.31 -15.38
CA GLY A 42 3.23 -12.97 -16.59
C GLY A 42 3.77 -12.34 -17.85
N SER A 43 3.61 -13.05 -18.97
CA SER A 43 3.87 -12.49 -20.29
C SER A 43 2.80 -11.46 -20.63
N ARG A 44 3.19 -10.39 -21.35
CA ARG A 44 2.23 -9.42 -21.86
C ARG A 44 1.20 -10.09 -22.77
N PRO A 45 -0.05 -9.61 -22.83
CA PRO A 45 -1.01 -10.15 -23.78
C PRO A 45 -0.51 -9.95 -25.22
N PRO A 46 -0.83 -10.87 -26.15
CA PRO A 46 -0.51 -10.70 -27.56
C PRO A 46 -1.20 -9.46 -28.14
N LYS A 47 -0.54 -8.83 -29.12
CA LYS A 47 -1.05 -7.64 -29.79
C LYS A 47 -2.28 -7.98 -30.64
N VAL A 48 -3.37 -7.24 -30.47
CA VAL A 48 -4.56 -7.36 -31.33
C VAL A 48 -4.29 -6.90 -32.76
N ARG A 49 -4.92 -7.58 -33.73
CA ARG A 49 -4.79 -7.31 -35.18
C ARG A 49 -6.12 -6.88 -35.78
N ASP A 50 -6.03 -6.26 -36.96
CA ASP A 50 -7.20 -5.84 -37.75
C ASP A 50 -8.17 -4.95 -36.96
N LEU A 51 -7.61 -4.10 -36.10
CA LEU A 51 -8.39 -3.17 -35.28
C LEU A 51 -9.06 -2.14 -36.19
N GLY A 52 -10.37 -2.29 -36.34
CA GLY A 52 -11.24 -1.38 -37.06
C GLY A 52 -12.22 -0.72 -36.11
N TYR A 53 -12.72 0.46 -36.51
CA TYR A 53 -13.81 1.12 -35.81
C TYR A 53 -14.76 1.79 -36.80
N GLY A 54 -16.01 1.93 -36.37
CA GLY A 54 -17.04 2.70 -37.06
C GLY A 54 -17.82 3.52 -36.05
N ILE A 55 -18.16 4.75 -36.41
CA ILE A 55 -18.90 5.67 -35.55
C ILE A 55 -20.29 5.86 -36.16
N SER A 56 -21.33 5.69 -35.36
CA SER A 56 -22.72 5.97 -35.76
C SER A 56 -23.48 6.62 -34.60
N LYS A 57 -23.98 7.84 -34.84
CA LYS A 57 -24.66 8.68 -33.83
C LYS A 57 -23.79 8.85 -32.58
N ASN A 58 -24.11 8.14 -31.50
CA ASN A 58 -23.44 8.15 -30.21
C ASN A 58 -22.85 6.77 -29.85
N THR A 59 -22.55 5.95 -30.85
CA THR A 59 -22.03 4.59 -30.68
C THR A 59 -20.75 4.42 -31.49
N ILE A 60 -19.73 3.89 -30.83
CA ILE A 60 -18.50 3.43 -31.46
C ILE A 60 -18.56 1.91 -31.51
N LYS A 61 -18.56 1.35 -32.72
CA LYS A 61 -18.41 -0.09 -32.94
C LYS A 61 -16.94 -0.36 -33.24
N VAL A 62 -16.35 -1.31 -32.52
CA VAL A 62 -14.95 -1.70 -32.70
C VAL A 62 -14.91 -3.18 -33.08
N SER A 63 -14.03 -3.55 -34.00
CA SER A 63 -13.81 -4.92 -34.46
C SER A 63 -12.33 -5.23 -34.46
N TRP A 64 -11.94 -6.44 -34.09
CA TRP A 64 -10.57 -6.91 -34.15
C TRP A 64 -10.54 -8.44 -34.26
N THR A 65 -9.40 -8.98 -34.68
CA THR A 65 -9.13 -10.41 -34.70
C THR A 65 -8.71 -10.88 -33.30
N ILE A 66 -9.32 -11.96 -32.81
CA ILE A 66 -8.97 -12.56 -31.52
C ILE A 66 -7.62 -13.27 -31.65
N PRO A 67 -6.61 -12.92 -30.84
CA PRO A 67 -5.30 -13.56 -30.91
C PRO A 67 -5.36 -15.02 -30.45
N GLN A 68 -4.55 -15.87 -31.08
CA GLN A 68 -4.48 -17.30 -30.72
C GLN A 68 -3.64 -17.48 -29.43
N PRO A 69 -3.89 -18.53 -28.62
CA PRO A 69 -3.21 -18.75 -27.35
C PRO A 69 -1.67 -18.88 -27.44
N ASP A 70 -1.17 -19.28 -28.60
CA ASP A 70 0.25 -19.48 -28.90
C ASP A 70 0.93 -18.25 -29.53
N GLU A 71 0.17 -17.19 -29.84
CA GLU A 71 0.75 -15.95 -30.33
C GLU A 71 1.62 -15.29 -29.25
N LYS A 72 2.84 -14.92 -29.64
CA LYS A 72 3.83 -14.41 -28.69
C LYS A 72 3.37 -13.08 -28.08
N ALA A 73 3.46 -13.05 -26.76
CA ALA A 73 3.53 -11.83 -25.96
C ALA A 73 4.62 -10.90 -26.48
N GLN A 74 4.29 -9.62 -26.71
CA GLN A 74 5.23 -8.61 -27.19
C GLN A 74 5.79 -7.76 -26.04
#